data_AF-G7TDJ5-F1
#
_entry.id   AF-G7TDJ5-F1
#
_cell.length_a   1.000
_cell.length_b   1.000
_cell.length_c   1.000
_cell.angle_alpha   90.00
_cell.angle_beta   90.00
_cell.angle_gamma   90.00
#
_symmetry.space_group_name_H-M   'P 1'
#
loop_
_entity.id
_entity.type
_entity.pdbx_description
1 polymer ?
#
loop_
_entity_poly.entity_id
_entity_poly.type
_entity_poly.pdbx_seq_one_letter_code
_entity_poly.pdbx_strand_id
1 'polypeptide(L)'
;MPVQWRDSWPVVLPHGTPVPTIATRPPLPAGTQTLHTSGPMQWSERFQHARVPMHWMIIHPPTTPWYLPGAQGVRVTPAKVALGDMGRGQPAYLRRRLQHQHATLFASVDGSALAPGEQAGLALVAKESNFLAARLVRDDSGTAVALYQCAGTQQPPTGTELARVPLPDLTHPVKLRFALDAGRVHMDYAVGEG
;
A
#
# COMPACT_ATOMS: atom_id res chain seq x y z
N MET A 1 11.84 19.04 -18.12
CA MET A 1 11.83 19.46 -19.54
C MET A 1 12.52 20.82 -19.63
N PRO A 2 13.40 21.04 -20.63
CA PRO A 2 14.01 22.35 -20.84
C PRO A 2 12.95 23.40 -21.20
N VAL A 3 13.14 24.63 -20.74
CA VAL A 3 12.28 25.78 -21.07
C VAL A 3 13.09 26.71 -21.97
N GLN A 4 12.51 27.14 -23.08
CA GLN A 4 13.03 28.19 -23.95
C GLN A 4 12.18 29.44 -23.81
N TRP A 5 12.77 30.63 -23.88
CA TRP A 5 12.04 31.89 -23.89
C TRP A 5 11.94 32.42 -25.32
N ARG A 6 10.73 32.74 -25.78
CA ARG A 6 10.45 33.32 -27.10
C ARG A 6 9.49 34.48 -26.94
N ASP A 7 9.87 35.67 -27.38
CA ASP A 7 9.05 36.89 -27.25
C ASP A 7 8.55 37.13 -25.81
N SER A 8 9.41 36.89 -24.83
CA SER A 8 9.12 36.94 -23.38
C SER A 8 8.13 35.89 -22.86
N TRP A 9 7.81 34.86 -23.65
CA TRP A 9 6.99 33.73 -23.25
C TRP A 9 7.80 32.44 -23.05
N PRO A 10 7.57 31.69 -21.96
CA PRO A 10 8.20 30.40 -21.76
C PRO A 10 7.54 29.33 -22.64
N VAL A 11 8.36 28.60 -23.38
CA VAL A 11 7.98 27.51 -24.27
C VAL A 11 8.75 26.25 -23.87
N VAL A 12 8.04 25.20 -23.44
CA VAL A 12 8.64 23.93 -23.04
C VAL A 12 8.81 23.00 -24.24
N LEU A 13 7.76 22.90 -25.06
CA LEU A 13 7.72 22.12 -26.29
C LEU A 13 6.89 22.90 -27.34
N PRO A 14 7.15 22.71 -28.64
CA PRO A 14 6.26 23.19 -29.68
C PRO A 14 4.84 22.64 -29.49
N HIS A 15 3.85 23.42 -29.92
CA HIS A 15 2.45 22.99 -29.88
C HIS A 15 2.26 21.66 -30.62
N GLY A 16 1.58 20.71 -29.99
CA GLY A 16 1.32 19.38 -30.55
C GLY A 16 2.48 18.39 -30.41
N THR A 17 3.64 18.77 -29.88
CA THR A 17 4.74 17.82 -29.60
C THR A 17 4.46 17.04 -28.31
N PRO A 18 4.48 15.70 -28.34
CA PRO A 18 4.30 14.89 -27.14
C PRO A 18 5.46 15.06 -26.16
N VAL A 19 5.19 14.97 -24.87
CA VAL A 19 6.24 14.92 -23.85
C VAL A 19 7.04 13.63 -24.01
N PRO A 20 8.36 13.70 -24.22
CA PRO A 20 9.16 12.51 -24.43
C PRO A 20 9.27 11.70 -23.14
N THR A 21 9.31 10.37 -23.27
CA THR A 21 9.52 9.45 -22.14
C THR A 21 10.97 9.46 -21.63
N ILE A 22 11.91 9.88 -22.47
CA ILE A 22 13.33 10.03 -22.14
C ILE A 22 13.77 11.42 -22.61
N ALA A 23 14.46 12.16 -21.75
CA ALA A 23 14.97 13.48 -22.05
C ALA A 23 16.46 13.59 -21.72
N THR A 24 17.16 14.48 -22.44
CA THR A 24 18.55 14.81 -22.12
C THR A 24 18.66 15.36 -20.71
N ARG A 25 19.53 14.76 -19.90
CA ARG A 25 19.81 15.22 -18.54
C ARG A 25 20.40 16.64 -18.59
N PRO A 26 19.90 17.60 -17.80
CA PRO A 26 20.50 18.93 -17.74
C PRO A 26 21.93 18.84 -17.17
N PRO A 27 22.82 19.79 -17.52
CA PRO A 27 24.20 19.83 -17.04
C PRO A 27 24.28 20.30 -15.58
N LEU A 28 23.65 19.53 -14.68
CA LEU A 28 23.63 19.74 -13.25
C LEU A 28 24.46 18.66 -12.54
N PRO A 29 25.00 18.95 -11.34
CA PRO A 29 25.62 17.93 -10.50
C PRO A 29 24.72 16.70 -10.30
N ALA A 30 25.34 15.54 -10.11
CA ALA A 30 24.59 14.35 -9.73
C ALA A 30 23.93 14.56 -8.36
N GLY A 31 22.69 14.11 -8.22
CA GLY A 31 22.02 14.08 -6.92
C GLY A 31 22.71 13.08 -6.00
N THR A 32 22.70 13.37 -4.69
CA THR A 32 23.31 12.53 -3.65
C THR A 32 22.31 11.62 -2.94
N GLN A 33 21.08 11.54 -3.44
CA GLN A 33 20.02 10.79 -2.78
C GLN A 33 20.26 9.27 -2.88
N THR A 34 20.16 8.60 -1.75
CA THR A 34 20.40 7.15 -1.61
C THR A 34 19.24 6.31 -2.16
N LEU A 35 18.00 6.80 -2.05
CA LEU A 35 16.82 6.12 -2.57
C LEU A 35 16.57 6.52 -4.03
N HIS A 36 16.61 5.53 -4.92
CA HIS A 36 16.22 5.72 -6.32
C HIS A 36 14.74 6.14 -6.41
N THR A 37 14.47 7.13 -7.24
CA THR A 37 13.11 7.67 -7.53
C THR A 37 12.64 7.31 -8.94
N SER A 38 13.45 6.58 -9.71
CA SER A 38 13.15 6.10 -11.06
C SER A 38 13.95 4.83 -11.36
N GLY A 39 13.51 4.07 -12.37
CA GLY A 39 14.12 2.79 -12.75
C GLY A 39 13.83 1.66 -11.75
N PRO A 40 14.45 0.48 -11.94
CA PRO A 40 14.31 -0.63 -11.02
C PRO A 40 14.69 -0.20 -9.60
N MET A 41 13.78 -0.43 -8.65
CA MET A 41 13.99 -0.06 -7.26
C MET A 41 13.58 -1.17 -6.32
N GLN A 42 14.31 -1.28 -5.21
CA GLN A 42 14.00 -2.17 -4.12
C GLN A 42 14.13 -1.39 -2.81
N TRP A 43 13.24 -1.68 -1.88
CA TRP A 43 13.29 -1.15 -0.53
C TRP A 43 12.67 -2.18 0.42
N SER A 44 13.06 -2.09 1.68
CA SER A 44 12.47 -2.84 2.78
C SER A 44 12.37 -1.91 3.97
N GLU A 45 11.30 -2.05 4.75
CA GLU A 45 11.09 -1.28 5.96
C GLU A 45 10.71 -2.25 7.08
N ARG A 46 11.41 -2.14 8.22
CA ARG A 46 11.19 -2.96 9.41
C ARG A 46 10.53 -2.19 10.55
N PHE A 47 10.34 -0.89 10.39
CA PHE A 47 9.75 0.05 11.35
C PHE A 47 10.42 0.03 12.72
N GLN A 48 11.74 -0.18 12.77
CA GLN A 48 12.51 -0.29 14.02
C GLN A 48 12.96 1.07 14.59
N HIS A 49 12.75 2.15 13.84
CA HIS A 49 13.08 3.50 14.27
C HIS A 49 11.96 4.11 15.12
N ALA A 50 12.28 5.15 15.91
CA ALA A 50 11.32 5.84 16.78
C ALA A 50 10.17 6.55 16.03
N ARG A 51 10.26 6.68 14.70
CA ARG A 51 9.27 7.31 13.83
C ARG A 51 9.17 6.51 12.54
N VAL A 52 7.96 6.46 11.98
CA VAL A 52 7.74 5.95 10.62
C VAL A 52 8.36 6.94 9.62
N PRO A 53 9.07 6.47 8.56
CA PRO A 53 9.66 7.37 7.56
C PRO A 53 8.62 8.21 6.81
N MET A 54 8.99 9.43 6.41
CA MET A 54 8.09 10.42 5.79
C MET A 54 7.45 10.00 4.46
N HIS A 55 7.98 8.98 3.79
CA HIS A 55 7.41 8.48 2.53
C HIS A 55 6.23 7.51 2.75
N TRP A 56 5.97 7.13 4.00
CA TRP A 56 4.73 6.47 4.39
C TRP A 56 3.63 7.51 4.66
N MET A 57 2.41 7.12 4.34
CA MET A 57 1.25 7.97 4.35
C MET A 57 0.09 7.26 5.04
N ILE A 58 -0.90 8.05 5.40
CA ILE A 58 -2.16 7.59 5.96
C ILE A 58 -3.33 8.10 5.08
N ILE A 59 -4.54 7.66 5.37
CA ILE A 59 -5.78 8.17 4.76
C ILE A 59 -6.49 9.02 5.80
N HIS A 60 -6.79 10.27 5.44
CA HIS A 60 -7.37 11.30 6.32
C HIS A 60 -6.49 11.63 7.56
N PRO A 61 -6.67 12.81 8.19
CA PRO A 61 -5.97 13.13 9.43
C PRO A 61 -6.40 12.20 10.58
N PRO A 62 -5.46 11.71 11.42
CA PRO A 62 -5.80 10.86 12.53
C PRO A 62 -6.32 11.72 13.69
N THR A 63 -7.39 11.29 14.34
CA THR A 63 -7.91 11.93 15.56
C THR A 63 -7.26 11.39 16.82
N THR A 64 -6.74 10.16 16.76
CA THR A 64 -5.99 9.50 17.83
C THR A 64 -4.79 8.74 17.25
N PRO A 65 -3.72 8.50 18.02
CA PRO A 65 -2.65 7.60 17.61
C PRO A 65 -3.15 6.15 17.47
N TRP A 66 -2.85 5.51 16.35
CA TRP A 66 -3.29 4.14 16.04
C TRP A 66 -2.17 3.24 15.52
N TYR A 67 -0.93 3.72 15.47
CA TYR A 67 0.23 2.90 15.17
C TYR A 67 1.42 3.26 16.05
N LEU A 68 2.29 2.28 16.29
CA LEU A 68 3.52 2.45 17.07
C LEU A 68 4.64 1.62 16.43
N PRO A 69 5.69 2.25 15.85
CA PRO A 69 6.89 1.53 15.41
C PRO A 69 7.69 0.99 16.61
N GLY A 70 8.45 -0.09 16.41
CA GLY A 70 9.22 -0.76 17.45
C GLY A 70 10.07 -1.91 16.93
N ALA A 71 10.78 -2.59 17.83
CA ALA A 71 11.76 -3.62 17.48
C ALA A 71 11.20 -4.78 16.62
N GLN A 72 9.92 -5.09 16.82
CA GLN A 72 9.19 -6.18 16.13
C GLN A 72 8.41 -5.72 14.89
N GLY A 73 8.55 -4.45 14.48
CA GLY A 73 7.73 -3.87 13.42
C GLY A 73 6.83 -2.76 13.91
N VAL A 74 5.88 -2.40 13.05
CA VAL A 74 4.82 -1.45 13.40
C VAL A 74 3.63 -2.20 13.98
N ARG A 75 3.27 -1.87 15.23
CA ARG A 75 2.00 -2.31 15.81
C ARG A 75 0.90 -1.39 15.31
N VAL A 76 -0.15 -1.95 14.75
CA VAL A 76 -1.33 -1.23 14.26
C VAL A 76 -2.52 -1.55 15.16
N THR A 77 -3.15 -0.52 15.72
CA THR A 77 -4.41 -0.64 16.46
C THR A 77 -5.57 -0.61 15.46
N PRO A 78 -6.46 -1.61 15.46
CA PRO A 78 -7.62 -1.63 14.58
C PRO A 78 -8.50 -0.39 14.74
N ALA A 79 -8.99 0.13 13.61
CA ALA A 79 -9.96 1.22 13.59
C ALA A 79 -11.38 0.66 13.36
N LYS A 80 -12.40 1.37 13.86
CA LYS A 80 -13.82 1.08 13.55
C LYS A 80 -14.25 1.57 12.17
N VAL A 81 -13.35 2.22 11.43
CA VAL A 81 -13.59 2.76 10.08
C VAL A 81 -12.98 1.79 9.08
N ALA A 82 -13.80 1.25 8.18
CA ALA A 82 -13.35 0.34 7.14
C ALA A 82 -12.54 1.08 6.07
N LEU A 83 -11.71 0.35 5.32
CA LEU A 83 -10.87 0.92 4.29
C LEU A 83 -11.66 1.64 3.18
N GLY A 84 -12.90 1.20 2.92
CA GLY A 84 -13.79 1.81 1.93
C GLY A 84 -14.81 2.80 2.47
N ASP A 85 -14.72 3.18 3.75
CA ASP A 85 -15.62 4.15 4.37
C ASP A 85 -15.29 5.58 3.95
N MET A 86 -15.70 5.94 2.72
CA MET A 86 -15.45 7.24 2.11
C MET A 86 -15.91 8.41 2.99
N GLY A 87 -14.96 9.21 3.46
CA GLY A 87 -15.23 10.44 4.21
C GLY A 87 -15.84 10.24 5.60
N ARG A 88 -15.87 9.01 6.14
CA ARG A 88 -16.44 8.73 7.47
C ARG A 88 -15.39 8.71 8.60
N GLY A 89 -14.14 8.97 8.27
CA GLY A 89 -13.06 9.02 9.25
C GLY A 89 -11.80 8.36 8.73
N GLN A 90 -10.89 8.05 9.64
CA GLN A 90 -9.55 7.60 9.31
C GLN A 90 -9.42 6.07 9.50
N PRO A 91 -9.27 5.27 8.43
CA PRO A 91 -8.96 3.85 8.57
C PRO A 91 -7.53 3.65 9.07
N ALA A 92 -7.28 2.55 9.77
CA ALA A 92 -5.94 2.15 10.23
C ALA A 92 -5.12 1.56 9.06
N TYR A 93 -4.63 2.43 8.17
CA TYR A 93 -3.88 2.02 6.97
C TYR A 93 -2.65 2.88 6.75
N LEU A 94 -1.48 2.27 6.93
CA LEU A 94 -0.17 2.86 6.68
C LEU A 94 0.34 2.39 5.31
N ARG A 95 0.61 3.33 4.39
CA ARG A 95 0.83 3.02 2.97
C ARG A 95 2.00 3.76 2.35
N ARG A 96 2.51 3.23 1.24
CA ARG A 96 3.47 3.90 0.36
C ARG A 96 2.91 3.93 -1.07
N ARG A 97 3.33 4.92 -1.87
CA ARG A 97 2.94 5.02 -3.29
C ARG A 97 3.52 3.85 -4.08
N LEU A 98 2.68 3.21 -4.88
CA LEU A 98 3.11 2.30 -5.94
C LEU A 98 3.68 3.14 -7.09
N GLN A 99 4.92 2.88 -7.51
CA GLN A 99 5.60 3.67 -8.55
C GLN A 99 5.89 2.88 -9.84
N HIS A 100 5.66 1.56 -9.83
CA HIS A 100 5.83 0.69 -11.00
C HIS A 100 4.59 -0.16 -11.20
N GLN A 101 4.24 -0.39 -12.47
CA GLN A 101 3.15 -1.28 -12.88
C GLN A 101 3.53 -2.77 -12.77
N HIS A 102 4.83 -3.07 -12.81
CA HIS A 102 5.38 -4.38 -12.49
C HIS A 102 6.10 -4.28 -11.15
N ALA A 103 5.55 -4.93 -10.13
CA ALA A 103 6.05 -4.80 -8.77
C ALA A 103 5.67 -6.01 -7.91
N THR A 104 6.55 -6.36 -6.97
CA THR A 104 6.23 -7.31 -5.91
C THR A 104 6.21 -6.59 -4.58
N LEU A 105 5.12 -6.73 -3.84
CA LEU A 105 4.90 -6.14 -2.53
C LEU A 105 4.68 -7.25 -1.53
N PHE A 106 5.32 -7.14 -0.38
CA PHE A 106 5.32 -8.17 0.65
C PHE A 106 5.15 -7.55 2.03
N ALA A 107 4.39 -8.20 2.90
CA ALA A 107 4.31 -7.91 4.32
C ALA A 107 4.21 -9.20 5.13
N SER A 108 4.87 -9.24 6.29
CA SER A 108 4.65 -10.27 7.31
C SER A 108 3.71 -9.71 8.36
N VAL A 109 2.60 -10.39 8.63
CA VAL A 109 1.55 -9.93 9.53
C VAL A 109 1.39 -10.92 10.67
N ASP A 110 1.60 -10.45 11.90
CA ASP A 110 1.26 -11.20 13.10
C ASP A 110 -0.21 -10.96 13.45
N GLY A 111 -1.02 -12.02 13.33
CA GLY A 111 -2.46 -12.00 13.63
C GLY A 111 -2.83 -12.61 14.98
N SER A 112 -1.85 -12.97 15.81
CA SER A 112 -2.07 -13.74 17.05
C SER A 112 -3.00 -13.03 18.04
N ALA A 113 -2.94 -11.69 18.06
CA ALA A 113 -3.72 -10.82 18.94
C ALA A 113 -5.05 -10.33 18.34
N LEU A 114 -5.45 -10.75 17.14
CA LEU A 114 -6.71 -10.31 16.53
C LEU A 114 -7.91 -10.82 17.35
N ALA A 115 -8.79 -9.92 17.76
CA ALA A 115 -10.07 -10.28 18.35
C ALA A 115 -11.06 -10.75 17.26
N PRO A 116 -12.14 -11.49 17.63
CA PRO A 116 -13.23 -11.78 16.70
C PRO A 116 -13.78 -10.51 16.06
N GLY A 117 -13.94 -10.53 14.74
CA GLY A 117 -14.36 -9.38 13.93
C GLY A 117 -13.23 -8.43 13.51
N GLU A 118 -12.03 -8.57 14.07
CA GLU A 118 -10.86 -7.78 13.65
C GLU A 118 -10.17 -8.41 12.43
N GLN A 119 -9.53 -7.55 11.64
CA GLN A 119 -8.83 -7.93 10.43
C GLN A 119 -7.53 -7.13 10.30
N ALA A 120 -6.48 -7.75 9.77
CA ALA A 120 -5.20 -7.09 9.47
C ALA A 120 -4.60 -7.67 8.20
N GLY A 121 -3.78 -6.91 7.47
CA GLY A 121 -3.25 -7.42 6.21
C GLY A 121 -2.54 -6.41 5.33
N LEU A 122 -2.50 -6.75 4.04
CA LEU A 122 -1.90 -5.96 2.97
C LEU A 122 -2.99 -5.56 1.97
N ALA A 123 -2.99 -4.29 1.55
CA ALA A 123 -3.97 -3.76 0.61
C ALA A 123 -3.33 -2.92 -0.50
N LEU A 124 -3.91 -3.02 -1.70
CA LEU A 124 -3.69 -2.13 -2.85
C LEU A 124 -4.90 -1.20 -2.95
N VAL A 125 -4.68 0.10 -2.79
CA VAL A 125 -5.77 1.09 -2.74
C VAL A 125 -5.58 2.12 -3.84
N ALA A 126 -6.51 2.16 -4.79
CA ALA A 126 -6.60 3.23 -5.78
C ALA A 126 -7.39 4.41 -5.21
N LYS A 127 -8.55 4.12 -4.60
CA LYS A 127 -9.40 5.03 -3.83
C LYS A 127 -10.17 4.23 -2.80
N GLU A 128 -10.80 4.87 -1.82
CA GLU A 128 -11.57 4.15 -0.79
C GLU A 128 -12.66 3.25 -1.40
N SER A 129 -13.31 3.66 -2.50
CA SER A 129 -14.27 2.81 -3.22
C SER A 129 -13.63 1.73 -4.12
N ASN A 130 -12.30 1.68 -4.27
CA ASN A 130 -11.61 0.76 -5.16
C ASN A 130 -10.29 0.25 -4.55
N PHE A 131 -10.32 -0.97 -4.03
CA PHE A 131 -9.16 -1.63 -3.44
C PHE A 131 -9.19 -3.15 -3.60
N LEU A 132 -8.02 -3.77 -3.47
CA LEU A 132 -7.85 -5.18 -3.16
C LEU A 132 -7.20 -5.28 -1.78
N ALA A 133 -7.66 -6.18 -0.93
CA ALA A 133 -7.10 -6.38 0.41
C ALA A 133 -7.01 -7.86 0.77
N ALA A 134 -5.79 -8.36 0.95
CA ALA A 134 -5.53 -9.65 1.54
C ALA A 134 -5.47 -9.48 3.05
N ARG A 135 -6.31 -10.20 3.79
CA ARG A 135 -6.50 -10.02 5.23
C ARG A 135 -6.45 -11.34 5.96
N LEU A 136 -5.80 -11.33 7.12
CA LEU A 136 -6.03 -12.30 8.17
C LEU A 136 -7.36 -11.91 8.82
N VAL A 137 -8.26 -12.87 8.97
CA VAL A 137 -9.58 -12.66 9.57
C VAL A 137 -9.82 -13.69 10.68
N ARG A 138 -10.56 -13.27 11.70
CA ARG A 138 -11.12 -14.14 12.75
C ARG A 138 -12.60 -13.83 12.87
N ASP A 139 -13.45 -14.73 12.39
CA ASP A 139 -14.90 -14.59 12.41
C ASP A 139 -15.57 -15.89 12.90
N ASP A 140 -16.91 -15.95 12.87
CA ASP A 140 -17.67 -17.12 13.30
C ASP A 140 -17.39 -18.39 12.47
N SER A 141 -16.81 -18.23 11.27
CA SER A 141 -16.37 -19.35 10.42
C SER A 141 -14.91 -19.77 10.70
N GLY A 142 -14.28 -19.18 11.70
CA GLY A 142 -12.92 -19.49 12.14
C GLY A 142 -11.87 -18.47 11.67
N THR A 143 -10.62 -18.90 11.66
CA THR A 143 -9.48 -18.10 11.19
C THR A 143 -9.17 -18.39 9.72
N ALA A 144 -8.83 -17.35 8.95
CA ALA A 144 -8.51 -17.51 7.54
C ALA A 144 -7.59 -16.40 7.00
N VAL A 145 -6.98 -16.66 5.84
CA VAL A 145 -6.54 -15.62 4.91
C VAL A 145 -7.65 -15.44 3.88
N ALA A 146 -8.15 -14.22 3.71
CA ALA A 146 -9.20 -13.90 2.76
C ALA A 146 -8.82 -12.69 1.90
N LEU A 147 -9.17 -12.77 0.62
CA LEU A 147 -8.99 -11.69 -0.34
C LEU A 147 -10.33 -10.96 -0.52
N TYR A 148 -10.33 -9.65 -0.28
CA TYR A 148 -11.48 -8.78 -0.47
C TYR A 148 -11.24 -7.81 -1.62
N GLN A 149 -12.32 -7.46 -2.32
CA GLN A 149 -12.34 -6.42 -3.34
C GLN A 149 -13.45 -5.41 -3.08
N CYS A 150 -13.11 -4.13 -3.22
CA CYS A 150 -14.08 -3.08 -3.48
C CYS A 150 -13.77 -2.49 -4.87
N ALA A 151 -14.79 -2.27 -5.68
CA ALA A 151 -14.75 -1.95 -7.10
C ALA A 151 -15.90 -0.97 -7.46
N GLY A 152 -16.32 -0.15 -6.49
CA GLY A 152 -17.39 0.82 -6.69
C GLY A 152 -18.01 1.30 -5.39
N THR A 153 -18.77 2.40 -5.47
CA THR A 153 -19.43 3.00 -4.31
C THR A 153 -20.66 2.24 -3.81
N GLN A 154 -21.14 1.27 -4.60
CA GLN A 154 -22.29 0.42 -4.26
C GLN A 154 -21.90 -0.84 -3.48
N GLN A 155 -20.60 -1.14 -3.37
CA GLN A 155 -20.11 -2.30 -2.64
C GLN A 155 -19.93 -1.99 -1.15
N PRO A 156 -19.95 -3.01 -0.28
CA PRO A 156 -19.70 -2.84 1.14
C PRO A 156 -18.37 -2.10 1.39
N PRO A 157 -18.29 -1.18 2.36
CA PRO A 157 -17.03 -0.49 2.71
C PRO A 157 -15.89 -1.42 3.12
N THR A 158 -16.23 -2.61 3.63
CA THR A 158 -15.29 -3.68 3.97
C THR A 158 -14.78 -4.44 2.73
N GLY A 159 -15.44 -4.30 1.58
CA GLY A 159 -15.22 -5.07 0.37
C GLY A 159 -16.08 -6.34 0.32
N THR A 160 -16.16 -6.93 -0.86
CA THR A 160 -16.74 -8.27 -1.10
C THR A 160 -15.62 -9.31 -1.07
N GLU A 161 -15.84 -10.42 -0.39
CA GLU A 161 -14.87 -11.53 -0.35
C GLU A 161 -14.81 -12.23 -1.72
N LEU A 162 -13.60 -12.40 -2.26
CA LEU A 162 -13.34 -13.08 -3.53
C LEU A 162 -12.83 -14.51 -3.33
N ALA A 163 -12.04 -14.72 -2.28
CA ALA A 163 -11.44 -16.00 -1.96
C ALA A 163 -11.13 -16.06 -0.46
N ARG A 164 -11.17 -17.27 0.09
CA ARG A 164 -10.89 -17.57 1.50
C ARG A 164 -10.11 -18.87 1.57
N VAL A 165 -9.05 -18.88 2.37
CA VAL A 165 -8.33 -20.09 2.74
C VAL A 165 -8.31 -20.22 4.26
N PRO A 166 -9.02 -21.21 4.83
CA PRO A 166 -9.01 -21.45 6.27
C PRO A 166 -7.60 -21.71 6.79
N LEU A 167 -7.30 -21.17 7.97
CA LEU A 167 -6.11 -21.45 8.73
C LEU A 167 -6.51 -22.11 10.07
N PRO A 168 -5.73 -23.09 10.59
CA PRO A 168 -6.01 -23.68 11.90
C PRO A 168 -6.02 -22.65 13.03
N ASP A 169 -5.08 -21.70 12.98
CA ASP A 169 -4.95 -20.58 13.90
C ASP A 169 -4.15 -19.44 13.25
N LEU A 170 -3.91 -18.36 14.01
CA LEU A 170 -3.09 -17.20 13.60
C LEU A 170 -1.90 -17.00 14.56
N THR A 171 -1.40 -18.08 15.17
CA THR A 171 -0.30 -18.02 16.15
C THR A 171 1.07 -17.78 15.49
N HIS A 172 1.19 -18.11 14.21
CA HIS A 172 2.37 -17.83 13.41
C HIS A 172 2.16 -16.63 12.50
N PRO A 173 3.21 -15.81 12.25
CA PRO A 173 3.14 -14.74 11.27
C PRO A 173 2.75 -15.26 9.89
N VAL A 174 1.85 -14.56 9.23
CA VAL A 174 1.42 -14.83 7.86
C VAL A 174 2.09 -13.84 6.92
N LYS A 175 2.81 -14.38 5.95
CA LYS A 175 3.43 -13.63 4.87
C LYS A 175 2.40 -13.43 3.77
N LEU A 176 2.14 -12.18 3.40
CA LEU A 176 1.23 -11.80 2.32
C LEU A 176 2.02 -11.16 1.18
N ARG A 177 1.74 -11.57 -0.06
CA ARG A 177 2.39 -11.04 -1.26
C ARG A 177 1.36 -10.62 -2.29
N PHE A 178 1.58 -9.43 -2.87
CA PHE A 178 0.97 -9.04 -4.15
C PHE A 178 2.06 -8.95 -5.22
N ALA A 179 1.91 -9.68 -6.32
CA ALA A 179 2.69 -9.48 -7.54
C ALA A 179 1.83 -8.83 -8.61
N LEU A 180 2.25 -7.66 -9.06
CA LEU A 180 1.58 -6.84 -10.05
C LEU A 180 2.27 -7.06 -11.40
N ASP A 181 1.46 -7.38 -12.40
CA ASP A 181 1.85 -7.46 -13.81
C ASP A 181 0.89 -6.58 -14.61
N ALA A 182 1.20 -5.27 -14.62
CA ALA A 182 0.34 -4.23 -15.15
C ALA A 182 -1.08 -4.26 -14.56
N GLY A 183 -2.06 -4.71 -15.34
CA GLY A 183 -3.46 -4.81 -14.93
C GLY A 183 -3.80 -6.08 -14.13
N ARG A 184 -2.86 -7.00 -13.96
CA ARG A 184 -3.06 -8.26 -13.23
C ARG A 184 -2.40 -8.22 -11.86
N VAL A 185 -3.08 -8.77 -10.87
CA VAL A 185 -2.57 -8.91 -9.50
C VAL A 185 -2.68 -10.36 -9.09
N HIS A 186 -1.54 -10.96 -8.76
CA HIS A 186 -1.45 -12.26 -8.10
C HIS A 186 -1.33 -12.03 -6.60
N MET A 187 -2.14 -12.75 -5.82
CA MET A 187 -2.08 -12.75 -4.36
C MET A 187 -1.63 -14.11 -3.89
N ASP A 188 -0.58 -14.12 -3.08
CA ASP A 188 -0.02 -15.33 -2.50
C ASP A 188 0.15 -15.14 -0.99
N TYR A 189 0.05 -16.23 -0.24
CA TYR A 189 0.34 -16.23 1.19
C TYR A 189 1.23 -17.42 1.59
N ALA A 190 1.87 -17.29 2.74
CA ALA A 190 2.71 -18.31 3.37
C ALA A 190 2.56 -18.21 4.89
N VAL A 191 2.71 -19.33 5.62
CA VAL A 191 2.52 -19.38 7.08
C VAL A 191 3.84 -19.78 7.74
N GLY A 192 4.34 -18.95 8.67
CA GLY A 192 5.63 -19.20 9.31
C GLY A 192 6.82 -19.04 8.34
N GLU A 193 7.72 -20.03 8.33
CA GLU A 193 8.95 -19.97 7.53
C GLU A 193 8.73 -20.28 6.03
N GLY A 194 7.66 -20.99 5.66
CA GLY A 194 7.39 -21.48 4.30
C GLY A 194 6.00 -21.18 3.79
#